data_AF-A0A1R3V3Q8-F1
#
_entry.id   AF-A0A1R3V3Q8-F1
#
_cell.length_a   1.000
_cell.length_b   1.000
_cell.length_c   1.000
_cell.angle_alpha   90.00
_cell.angle_beta   90.00
_cell.angle_gamma   90.00
#
_symmetry.space_group_name_H-M   'P 1'
#
loop_
_entity.id
_entity.type
_entity.pdbx_description
1 polymer ?
#
loop_
_entity_poly.entity_id
_entity_poly.type
_entity_poly.pdbx_seq_one_letter_code
_entity_poly.pdbx_strand_id
1 'polypeptide(L)'
;MAGTVEGEKIDVGFSGRRCIHSRNCVLGDPHVFEPNAPGQWIHPEAASVEKIVAIAESCPSGAITYVRKDGGPQEKPPMVNTVRLRENGPLAVHAEIVLGGETFFRATLCRCGASENKPFCDGSHSKAGFAATGEPPLKDTPALEARNGPLTVTPTTNGPLKLEGNVEIVTGTGHTVDRTQRTFLCRCGHSANKPFCDGSHKRVGFVG
;
A
#
# COMPACT_ATOMS: atom_id res chain seq x y z
N MET A 1 6.96 -9.14 14.29
CA MET A 1 5.72 -9.58 14.95
C MET A 1 4.59 -9.51 13.94
N ALA A 2 4.02 -10.66 13.60
CA ALA A 2 2.76 -10.76 12.89
C ALA A 2 1.82 -11.54 13.81
N GLY A 3 0.57 -11.13 13.91
CA GLY A 3 -0.37 -11.76 14.82
C GLY A 3 -1.71 -11.07 14.82
N THR A 4 -2.68 -11.77 15.39
CA THR A 4 -4.04 -11.29 15.60
C THR A 4 -4.26 -11.17 17.10
N VAL A 5 -4.80 -10.04 17.54
CA VAL A 5 -5.33 -9.89 18.90
C VAL A 5 -6.83 -10.13 18.83
N GLU A 6 -7.29 -11.14 19.56
CA GLU A 6 -8.69 -11.50 19.59
C GLU A 6 -9.48 -10.57 20.53
N GLY A 7 -10.62 -10.09 20.04
CA GLY A 7 -11.59 -9.33 20.83
C GLY A 7 -12.94 -10.03 20.90
N GLU A 8 -13.83 -9.53 21.76
CA GLU A 8 -15.20 -10.03 21.89
C GLU A 8 -15.99 -9.77 20.60
N LYS A 9 -15.89 -8.55 20.07
CA LYS A 9 -16.67 -8.09 18.90
C LYS A 9 -15.85 -7.94 17.63
N ILE A 10 -14.52 -7.85 17.74
CA ILE A 10 -13.63 -7.62 16.60
C ILE A 10 -12.24 -8.16 16.91
N ASP A 11 -11.70 -8.94 15.99
CA ASP A 11 -10.29 -9.31 15.99
C ASP A 11 -9.49 -8.28 15.21
N VAL A 12 -8.31 -7.94 15.70
CA VAL A 12 -7.42 -6.97 15.05
C VAL A 12 -6.12 -7.66 14.67
N GLY A 13 -5.85 -7.72 13.38
CA GLY A 13 -4.63 -8.27 12.81
C GLY A 13 -3.55 -7.23 12.61
N PHE A 14 -2.29 -7.62 12.80
CA PHE A 14 -1.12 -6.82 12.46
C PHE A 14 -0.09 -7.63 11.68
N SER A 15 0.38 -7.04 10.57
CA SER A 15 1.51 -7.56 9.78
C SER A 15 2.70 -6.60 9.86
N GLY A 16 3.66 -6.91 10.74
CA GLY A 16 4.91 -6.15 10.82
C GLY A 16 5.68 -6.11 9.50
N ARG A 17 5.57 -7.16 8.67
CA ARG A 17 6.15 -7.20 7.33
C ARG A 17 5.54 -6.15 6.40
N ARG A 18 4.25 -5.80 6.53
CA ARG A 18 3.62 -4.78 5.67
C ARG A 18 3.64 -3.39 6.30
N CYS A 19 3.97 -3.27 7.58
CA CYS A 19 3.93 -1.98 8.27
C CYS A 19 5.03 -1.04 7.75
N ILE A 20 4.64 0.18 7.38
CA ILE A 20 5.58 1.26 7.05
C ILE A 20 5.76 2.26 8.19
N HIS A 21 5.28 1.93 9.39
CA HIS A 21 5.31 2.81 10.56
C HIS A 21 4.76 4.22 10.30
N SER A 22 3.68 4.34 9.51
CA SER A 22 3.05 5.65 9.21
C SER A 22 2.44 6.33 10.44
N ARG A 23 2.34 5.60 11.55
CA ARG A 23 1.69 6.01 12.81
C ARG A 23 0.19 6.29 12.70
N ASN A 24 -0.47 5.97 11.58
CA ASN A 24 -1.92 6.17 11.42
C ASN A 24 -2.72 5.46 12.52
N CYS A 25 -2.33 4.25 12.91
CA CYS A 25 -3.02 3.50 13.96
C CYS A 25 -2.89 4.18 15.33
N VAL A 26 -1.67 4.40 15.80
CA VAL A 26 -1.36 5.04 17.09
C VAL A 26 -1.95 6.45 17.19
N LEU A 27 -1.90 7.24 16.10
CA LEU A 27 -2.47 8.59 16.08
C LEU A 27 -4.00 8.57 15.96
N GLY A 28 -4.57 7.51 15.39
CA GLY A 28 -6.02 7.32 15.28
C GLY A 28 -6.66 6.99 16.62
N ASP A 29 -6.02 6.12 17.41
CA ASP A 29 -6.37 5.91 18.82
C ASP A 29 -5.21 5.27 19.61
N PRO A 30 -4.53 6.00 20.49
CA PRO A 30 -3.43 5.46 21.29
C PRO A 30 -3.88 4.55 22.45
N HIS A 31 -5.18 4.51 22.78
CA HIS A 31 -5.71 3.55 23.76
C HIS A 31 -5.93 2.17 23.13
N VAL A 32 -6.30 2.14 21.84
CA VAL A 32 -6.39 0.90 21.07
C VAL A 32 -5.01 0.44 20.63
N PHE A 33 -4.18 1.34 20.09
CA PHE A 33 -2.84 1.04 19.57
C PHE A 33 -1.79 1.72 20.45
N GLU A 34 -1.45 1.05 21.56
CA GLU A 34 -0.56 1.58 22.58
C GLU A 34 0.90 1.63 22.09
N PRO A 35 1.48 2.82 21.92
CA PRO A 35 2.86 2.94 21.45
C PRO A 35 3.85 2.55 22.55
N ASN A 36 4.90 1.81 22.18
CA ASN A 36 6.00 1.39 23.07
C ASN A 36 5.56 0.51 24.24
N ALA A 37 4.39 -0.15 24.15
CA ALA A 37 3.98 -1.12 25.14
C ALA A 37 5.04 -2.23 25.27
N PRO A 38 5.41 -2.65 26.50
CA PRO A 38 6.38 -3.73 26.71
C PRO A 38 5.84 -5.11 26.32
N GLY A 39 4.53 -5.22 26.05
CA GLY A 39 3.84 -6.46 25.70
C GLY A 39 2.75 -6.25 24.65
N GLN A 40 1.52 -6.67 24.97
CA GLN A 40 0.37 -6.45 24.09
C GLN A 40 0.17 -4.94 23.89
N TRP A 41 0.08 -4.54 22.62
CA TRP A 41 0.01 -3.14 22.21
C TRP A 41 -1.24 -2.82 21.38
N ILE A 42 -2.11 -3.82 21.18
CA ILE A 42 -3.40 -3.67 20.50
C ILE A 42 -4.48 -4.10 21.49
N HIS A 43 -5.48 -3.25 21.71
CA HIS A 43 -6.55 -3.45 22.70
C HIS A 43 -7.92 -3.22 22.03
N PRO A 44 -8.52 -4.26 21.40
CA PRO A 44 -9.78 -4.13 20.65
C PRO A 44 -10.97 -3.63 21.48
N GLU A 45 -10.94 -3.81 22.80
CA GLU A 45 -12.02 -3.38 23.69
C GLU A 45 -11.92 -1.90 24.10
N ALA A 46 -10.84 -1.20 23.74
CA ALA A 46 -10.60 0.19 24.13
C ALA A 46 -11.40 1.22 23.30
N ALA A 47 -12.11 0.78 22.25
CA ALA A 47 -12.91 1.65 21.39
C ALA A 47 -14.12 0.90 20.79
N SER A 48 -15.03 1.64 20.15
CA SER A 48 -16.09 1.02 19.36
C SER A 48 -15.53 0.27 18.14
N VAL A 49 -16.25 -0.76 17.70
CA VAL A 49 -15.92 -1.55 16.50
C VAL A 49 -15.76 -0.62 15.29
N GLU A 50 -16.65 0.35 15.13
CA GLU A 50 -16.67 1.32 14.03
C GLU A 50 -15.41 2.18 14.01
N LYS A 51 -14.90 2.58 15.18
CA LYS A 51 -13.67 3.35 15.27
C LYS A 51 -12.46 2.49 14.87
N ILE A 52 -12.41 1.24 15.34
CA ILE A 52 -11.34 0.31 15.00
C ILE A 52 -11.32 0.01 13.49
N VAL A 53 -12.49 -0.25 12.91
CA VAL A 53 -12.67 -0.42 11.46
C VAL A 53 -12.15 0.79 10.71
N ALA A 54 -12.56 2.00 11.08
CA ALA A 54 -12.09 3.23 10.42
C ALA A 54 -10.57 3.41 10.51
N ILE A 55 -9.96 3.09 11.66
CA ILE A 55 -8.50 3.16 11.83
C ILE A 55 -7.79 2.11 10.98
N ALA A 56 -8.27 0.86 10.99
CA ALA A 56 -7.71 -0.22 10.19
C ALA A 56 -7.79 0.10 8.68
N GLU A 57 -8.92 0.63 8.23
CA GLU A 57 -9.13 1.01 6.83
C GLU A 57 -8.30 2.23 6.39
N SER A 58 -7.91 3.07 7.36
CA SER A 58 -6.98 4.18 7.12
C SER A 58 -5.51 3.76 7.05
N CYS A 59 -5.18 2.50 7.37
CA CYS A 59 -3.79 2.00 7.34
C CYS A 59 -3.25 1.96 5.91
N PRO A 60 -2.28 2.81 5.52
CA PRO A 60 -1.90 2.97 4.11
C PRO A 60 -1.34 1.70 3.47
N SER A 61 -0.71 0.85 4.27
CA SER A 61 -0.09 -0.39 3.80
C SER A 61 -0.96 -1.63 4.04
N GLY A 62 -2.16 -1.47 4.61
CA GLY A 62 -3.01 -2.60 4.99
C GLY A 62 -2.40 -3.50 6.05
N ALA A 63 -1.41 -3.00 6.81
CA ALA A 63 -0.75 -3.78 7.85
C ALA A 63 -1.66 -4.05 9.04
N ILE A 64 -2.61 -3.15 9.32
CA ILE A 64 -3.71 -3.37 10.26
C ILE A 64 -4.90 -3.90 9.48
N THR A 65 -5.44 -5.03 9.92
CA THR A 65 -6.64 -5.68 9.38
C THR A 65 -7.60 -5.97 10.52
N TYR A 66 -8.83 -6.37 10.19
CA TYR A 66 -9.79 -6.79 11.20
C TYR A 66 -10.66 -7.94 10.72
N VAL A 67 -11.27 -8.64 11.67
CA VAL A 67 -12.40 -9.55 11.44
C VAL A 67 -13.50 -9.17 12.43
N ARG A 68 -14.63 -8.66 11.94
CA ARG A 68 -15.81 -8.38 12.77
C ARG A 68 -16.49 -9.67 13.21
N LYS A 69 -16.90 -9.72 14.47
CA LYS A 69 -17.71 -10.80 15.09
C LYS A 69 -19.12 -10.33 15.46
N ASP A 70 -19.39 -9.04 15.36
CA ASP A 70 -20.66 -8.41 15.71
C ASP A 70 -21.72 -8.43 14.58
N GLY A 71 -21.43 -9.13 13.47
CA GLY A 71 -22.32 -9.23 12.31
C GLY A 71 -22.26 -8.02 11.36
N GLY A 72 -21.44 -7.00 11.66
CA GLY A 72 -21.23 -5.89 10.73
C GLY A 72 -20.40 -6.27 9.50
N PRO A 73 -20.28 -5.37 8.50
CA PRO A 73 -19.58 -5.66 7.25
C PRO A 73 -18.08 -5.84 7.48
N GLN A 74 -17.51 -6.87 6.85
CA GLN A 74 -16.05 -7.01 6.70
C GLN A 74 -15.51 -6.02 5.67
N GLU A 75 -14.20 -5.84 5.67
CA GLU A 75 -13.51 -5.01 4.68
C GLU A 75 -13.80 -5.50 3.26
N LYS A 76 -14.00 -4.56 2.33
CA LYS A 76 -14.34 -4.84 0.93
C LYS A 76 -13.32 -4.19 -0.01
N PRO A 77 -13.16 -4.72 -1.24
CA PRO A 77 -12.45 -4.02 -2.30
C PRO A 77 -12.96 -2.59 -2.51
N PRO A 78 -12.10 -1.64 -2.91
CA PRO A 78 -12.54 -0.29 -3.22
C PRO A 78 -13.36 -0.22 -4.52
N MET A 79 -14.20 0.82 -4.63
CA MET A 79 -14.95 1.12 -5.85
C MET A 79 -14.06 1.61 -7.01
N VAL A 80 -12.85 2.09 -6.70
CA VAL A 80 -11.86 2.52 -7.68
C VAL A 80 -10.49 2.02 -7.23
N ASN A 81 -9.87 1.21 -8.07
CA ASN A 81 -8.50 0.76 -7.88
C ASN A 81 -7.56 1.94 -8.13
N THR A 82 -6.70 2.24 -7.17
CA THR A 82 -5.75 3.35 -7.29
C THR A 82 -4.33 2.94 -6.94
N VAL A 83 -3.38 3.57 -7.62
CA VAL A 83 -1.98 3.65 -7.19
C VAL A 83 -1.68 5.11 -6.91
N ARG A 84 -1.61 5.47 -5.63
CA ARG A 84 -1.25 6.82 -5.21
C ARG A 84 0.26 6.99 -5.10
N LEU A 85 0.79 7.98 -5.80
CA LEU A 85 2.19 8.37 -5.76
C LEU A 85 2.44 9.17 -4.48
N ARG A 86 3.11 8.58 -3.49
CA ARG A 86 3.53 9.31 -2.29
C ARG A 86 4.80 10.09 -2.58
N GLU A 87 4.86 11.38 -2.28
CA GLU A 87 6.08 12.16 -2.45
C GLU A 87 7.27 11.50 -1.74
N ASN A 88 8.41 11.40 -2.43
CA ASN A 88 9.67 10.80 -1.95
C ASN A 88 9.51 9.39 -1.38
N GLY A 89 8.39 8.72 -1.68
CA GLY A 89 7.96 7.54 -0.97
C GLY A 89 7.48 6.42 -1.90
N PRO A 90 6.73 5.46 -1.34
CA PRO A 90 6.26 4.28 -2.06
C PRO A 90 5.10 4.55 -3.01
N LEU A 91 4.75 3.51 -3.77
CA LEU A 91 3.48 3.41 -4.48
C LEU A 91 2.43 2.87 -3.50
N ALA A 92 1.44 3.67 -3.11
CA ALA A 92 0.35 3.21 -2.24
C ALA A 92 -0.81 2.67 -3.09
N VAL A 93 -0.99 1.35 -3.10
CA VAL A 93 -2.01 0.65 -3.87
C VAL A 93 -3.24 0.41 -3.00
N HIS A 94 -4.42 0.74 -3.52
CA HIS A 94 -5.72 0.44 -2.93
C HIS A 94 -6.58 -0.21 -4.02
N ALA A 95 -6.78 -1.52 -3.94
CA ALA A 95 -7.46 -2.36 -4.94
C ALA A 95 -7.77 -3.74 -4.33
N GLU A 96 -8.46 -4.64 -5.02
CA GLU A 96 -8.35 -6.07 -4.72
C GLU A 96 -7.01 -6.60 -5.21
N ILE A 97 -5.96 -6.44 -4.41
CA ILE A 97 -4.57 -6.70 -4.83
C ILE A 97 -4.30 -8.20 -4.76
N VAL A 98 -3.85 -8.77 -5.87
CA VAL A 98 -3.35 -10.15 -5.93
C VAL A 98 -1.83 -10.11 -6.09
N LEU A 99 -1.09 -10.57 -5.10
CA LEU A 99 0.38 -10.57 -5.10
C LEU A 99 0.92 -11.81 -4.37
N GLY A 100 1.74 -12.60 -5.07
CA GLY A 100 2.36 -13.79 -4.47
C GLY A 100 1.37 -14.87 -4.01
N GLY A 101 0.17 -14.92 -4.60
CA GLY A 101 -0.91 -15.84 -4.19
C GLY A 101 -1.75 -15.34 -3.02
N GLU A 102 -1.41 -14.18 -2.44
CA GLU A 102 -2.19 -13.55 -1.37
C GLU A 102 -3.10 -12.46 -1.94
N THR A 103 -4.25 -12.24 -1.30
CA THR A 103 -5.18 -11.15 -1.62
C THR A 103 -5.32 -10.20 -0.43
N PHE A 104 -5.23 -8.90 -0.69
CA PHE A 104 -5.42 -7.84 0.32
C PHE A 104 -5.85 -6.53 -0.33
N PHE A 105 -6.39 -5.59 0.46
CA PHE A 105 -6.98 -4.38 -0.12
C PHE A 105 -6.06 -3.16 -0.19
N ARG A 106 -5.03 -3.10 0.66
CA ARG A 106 -4.05 -2.01 0.68
C ARG A 106 -2.64 -2.57 0.75
N ALA A 107 -1.71 -1.94 0.04
CA ALA A 107 -0.28 -2.18 0.20
C ALA A 107 0.55 -0.98 -0.26
N THR A 108 1.71 -0.80 0.35
CA THR A 108 2.72 0.16 -0.11
C THR A 108 3.89 -0.59 -0.71
N LEU A 109 4.15 -0.35 -1.99
CA LEU A 109 5.18 -1.04 -2.77
C LEU A 109 6.41 -0.14 -2.95
N CYS A 110 7.60 -0.74 -2.90
CA CYS A 110 8.86 -0.04 -3.04
C CYS A 110 8.94 0.66 -4.40
N ARG A 111 9.33 1.94 -4.39
CA ARG A 111 9.60 2.74 -5.59
C ARG A 111 11.06 3.17 -5.71
N CYS A 112 11.77 3.17 -4.59
CA CYS A 112 13.13 3.70 -4.44
C CYS A 112 14.25 2.70 -4.75
N GLY A 113 13.97 1.39 -4.79
CA GLY A 113 14.96 0.33 -4.95
C GLY A 113 15.68 -0.09 -3.66
N ALA A 114 15.60 0.68 -2.58
CA ALA A 114 16.37 0.45 -1.36
C ALA A 114 15.71 -0.45 -0.30
N SER A 115 14.46 -0.90 -0.49
CA SER A 115 13.80 -1.73 0.52
C SER A 115 14.48 -3.11 0.66
N GLU A 116 14.65 -3.61 1.87
CA GLU A 116 15.10 -4.96 2.19
C GLU A 116 13.94 -5.97 2.20
N ASN A 117 12.70 -5.47 2.17
CA ASN A 117 11.46 -6.25 2.19
C ASN A 117 10.67 -6.14 0.87
N LYS A 118 11.39 -6.05 -0.24
CA LYS A 118 10.78 -6.01 -1.58
C LYS A 118 9.81 -7.18 -1.79
N PRO A 119 8.70 -6.98 -2.52
CA PRO A 119 8.31 -5.77 -3.25
C PRO A 119 7.69 -4.67 -2.38
N PHE A 120 7.46 -4.93 -1.09
CA PHE A 120 6.88 -3.95 -0.17
C PHE A 120 7.88 -2.84 0.15
N CYS A 121 7.35 -1.71 0.61
CA CYS A 121 8.14 -0.65 1.22
C CYS A 121 8.32 -0.93 2.72
N ASP A 122 9.51 -0.63 3.24
CA ASP A 122 9.90 -0.73 4.65
C ASP A 122 10.35 0.62 5.23
N GLY A 123 10.26 1.70 4.46
CA GLY A 123 10.70 3.04 4.86
C GLY A 123 12.15 3.38 4.49
N SER A 124 12.92 2.45 3.90
CA SER A 124 14.32 2.69 3.53
C SER A 124 14.52 3.85 2.53
N HIS A 125 13.46 4.30 1.85
CA HIS A 125 13.47 5.47 0.97
C HIS A 125 13.94 6.75 1.66
N SER A 126 13.65 6.94 2.96
CA SER A 126 14.08 8.14 3.69
C SER A 126 15.60 8.14 3.89
N LYS A 127 16.16 7.03 4.36
CA LYS A 127 17.61 6.88 4.56
C LYS A 127 18.38 6.87 3.23
N ALA A 128 17.78 6.31 2.18
CA ALA A 128 18.34 6.30 0.84
C ALA A 128 18.29 7.67 0.14
N GLY A 129 17.65 8.70 0.73
CA GLY A 129 17.50 10.01 0.11
C GLY A 129 16.70 9.98 -1.20
N PHE A 130 15.72 9.07 -1.31
CA PHE A 130 14.97 8.92 -2.55
C PHE A 130 14.14 10.17 -2.86
N ALA A 131 14.46 10.81 -3.98
CA ALA A 131 13.77 12.01 -4.45
C ALA A 131 12.85 11.67 -5.64
N ALA A 132 11.54 11.87 -5.45
CA ALA A 132 10.55 11.81 -6.51
C ALA A 132 9.27 12.54 -6.05
N THR A 133 8.93 13.65 -6.72
CA THR A 133 7.77 14.49 -6.37
C THR A 133 6.47 13.69 -6.31
N GLY A 134 6.31 12.69 -7.20
CA GLY A 134 5.03 12.02 -7.40
C GLY A 134 4.03 12.85 -8.20
N GLU A 135 4.51 13.91 -8.87
CA GLU A 135 3.74 14.82 -9.70
C GLU A 135 4.34 14.80 -11.13
N PRO A 136 4.20 13.69 -11.88
CA PRO A 136 4.62 13.65 -13.29
C PRO A 136 3.69 14.52 -14.16
N PRO A 137 4.11 14.87 -15.39
CA PRO A 137 3.23 15.52 -16.35
C PRO A 137 1.94 14.74 -16.56
N LEU A 138 0.82 15.46 -16.61
CA LEU A 138 -0.48 14.87 -16.93
C LEU A 138 -0.55 14.57 -18.42
N LYS A 139 -1.26 13.50 -18.77
CA LYS A 139 -1.59 13.14 -20.15
C LYS A 139 -3.09 12.95 -20.28
N ASP A 140 -3.58 13.04 -21.51
CA ASP A 140 -4.94 12.60 -21.79
C ASP A 140 -5.04 11.09 -21.55
N THR A 141 -6.07 10.70 -20.81
CA THR A 141 -6.28 9.32 -20.39
C THR A 141 -7.78 9.04 -20.33
N PRO A 142 -8.33 8.37 -21.36
CA PRO A 142 -9.74 8.03 -21.42
C PRO A 142 -10.21 7.26 -20.19
N ALA A 143 -11.50 7.37 -19.87
CA ALA A 143 -12.10 6.59 -18.80
C ALA A 143 -12.07 5.09 -19.16
N LEU A 144 -11.86 4.25 -18.14
CA LEU A 144 -12.06 2.81 -18.26
C LEU A 144 -13.55 2.47 -18.14
N GLU A 145 -14.00 1.43 -18.82
CA GLU A 145 -15.37 0.90 -18.67
C GLU A 145 -15.65 0.44 -17.24
N ALA A 146 -14.65 -0.15 -16.57
CA ALA A 146 -14.68 -0.52 -15.16
C ALA A 146 -13.45 0.02 -14.43
N ARG A 147 -13.62 0.44 -13.17
CA ARG A 147 -12.59 1.11 -12.36
C ARG A 147 -12.06 0.25 -11.21
N ASN A 148 -12.68 -0.90 -10.96
CA ASN A 148 -12.41 -1.81 -9.86
C ASN A 148 -12.13 -3.24 -10.37
N GLY A 149 -12.16 -4.20 -9.45
CA GLY A 149 -11.88 -5.62 -9.68
C GLY A 149 -10.46 -6.01 -9.26
N PRO A 150 -10.07 -7.27 -9.47
CA PRO A 150 -8.74 -7.73 -9.14
C PRO A 150 -7.63 -6.95 -9.84
N LEU A 151 -6.58 -6.60 -9.10
CA LEU A 151 -5.36 -5.98 -9.60
C LEU A 151 -4.18 -6.90 -9.26
N THR A 152 -3.70 -7.63 -10.26
CA THR A 152 -2.53 -8.49 -10.11
C THR A 152 -1.26 -7.63 -10.16
N VAL A 153 -0.42 -7.79 -9.13
CA VAL A 153 0.87 -7.11 -9.03
C VAL A 153 1.97 -8.16 -9.08
N THR A 154 2.75 -8.14 -10.16
CA THR A 154 3.89 -9.04 -10.36
C THR A 154 5.20 -8.27 -10.30
N PRO A 155 6.01 -8.45 -9.24
CA PRO A 155 7.40 -7.98 -9.23
C PRO A 155 8.19 -8.79 -10.26
N THR A 156 8.61 -8.17 -11.35
CA THR A 156 9.49 -8.83 -12.32
C THR A 156 10.90 -8.94 -11.74
N THR A 157 11.56 -10.07 -12.00
CA THR A 157 12.94 -10.32 -11.55
C THR A 157 13.86 -9.18 -11.99
N ASN A 158 14.55 -8.55 -11.03
CA ASN A 158 15.48 -7.45 -11.29
C ASN A 158 14.84 -6.28 -12.05
N GLY A 159 13.52 -6.12 -11.93
CA GLY A 159 12.74 -5.27 -12.81
C GLY A 159 11.57 -4.54 -12.14
N PRO A 160 10.73 -3.88 -12.97
CA PRO A 160 9.57 -3.13 -12.50
C PRO A 160 8.50 -4.00 -11.84
N LEU A 161 7.51 -3.33 -11.25
CA LEU A 161 6.23 -3.92 -10.88
C LEU A 161 5.32 -3.92 -12.10
N LYS A 162 4.95 -5.09 -12.59
CA LYS A 162 3.91 -5.25 -13.61
C LYS A 162 2.55 -5.25 -12.91
N LEU A 163 1.67 -4.34 -13.31
CA LEU A 163 0.29 -4.27 -12.85
C LEU A 163 -0.63 -4.72 -13.97
N GLU A 164 -1.60 -5.57 -13.66
CA GLU A 164 -2.62 -6.09 -14.57
C GLU A 164 -4.00 -6.08 -13.89
N GLY A 165 -4.97 -5.42 -14.52
CA GLY A 165 -6.28 -5.10 -13.94
C GLY A 165 -6.56 -3.60 -14.01
N ASN A 166 -7.83 -3.21 -13.88
CA ASN A 166 -8.24 -1.81 -13.94
C ASN A 166 -7.58 -1.01 -12.82
N VAL A 167 -6.91 0.10 -13.14
CA VAL A 167 -6.26 0.94 -12.13
C VAL A 167 -6.09 2.38 -12.59
N GLU A 168 -6.23 3.30 -11.65
CA GLU A 168 -5.90 4.71 -11.83
C GLU A 168 -4.62 5.07 -11.06
N ILE A 169 -3.62 5.57 -11.78
CA ILE A 169 -2.42 6.14 -11.15
C ILE A 169 -2.75 7.59 -10.81
N VAL A 170 -2.63 7.93 -9.53
CA VAL A 170 -3.00 9.25 -9.02
C VAL A 170 -1.87 9.89 -8.23
N THR A 171 -1.74 11.20 -8.30
CA THR A 171 -0.70 11.94 -7.58
C THR A 171 -1.05 12.12 -6.09
N GLY A 172 -0.11 12.68 -5.32
CA GLY A 172 -0.34 13.06 -3.93
C GLY A 172 -1.45 14.10 -3.80
N THR A 173 -1.49 15.05 -4.74
CA THR A 173 -2.50 16.12 -4.85
C THR A 173 -3.85 15.67 -5.42
N GLY A 174 -3.93 14.44 -5.97
CA GLY A 174 -5.18 13.83 -6.41
C GLY A 174 -5.46 13.89 -7.91
N HIS A 175 -4.51 14.37 -8.73
CA HIS A 175 -4.64 14.32 -10.18
C HIS A 175 -4.49 12.89 -10.71
N THR A 176 -5.26 12.55 -11.74
CA THR A 176 -5.09 11.27 -12.45
C THR A 176 -3.99 11.40 -13.50
N VAL A 177 -2.93 10.60 -13.36
CA VAL A 177 -1.80 10.52 -14.29
C VAL A 177 -2.10 9.53 -15.43
N ASP A 178 -2.77 8.42 -15.10
CA ASP A 178 -3.05 7.35 -16.06
C ASP A 178 -4.22 6.50 -15.60
N ARG A 179 -5.03 6.04 -16.56
CA ARG A 179 -6.07 5.03 -16.39
C ARG A 179 -5.76 3.89 -17.35
N THR A 180 -5.45 2.73 -16.81
CA THR A 180 -4.94 1.61 -17.62
C THR A 180 -5.35 0.28 -17.03
N GLN A 181 -5.29 -0.76 -17.86
CA GLN A 181 -5.46 -2.15 -17.46
C GLN A 181 -4.13 -2.89 -17.35
N ARG A 182 -3.03 -2.28 -17.83
CA ARG A 182 -1.69 -2.86 -17.80
C ARG A 182 -0.62 -1.79 -17.79
N THR A 183 0.30 -1.85 -16.85
CA THR A 183 1.43 -0.91 -16.78
C THR A 183 2.63 -1.50 -16.05
N PHE A 184 3.78 -0.86 -16.20
CA PHE A 184 5.02 -1.22 -15.52
C PHE A 184 5.51 -0.03 -14.71
N LEU A 185 5.50 -0.16 -13.38
CA LEU A 185 5.91 0.88 -12.46
C LEU A 185 7.36 0.68 -12.02
N CYS A 186 8.12 1.77 -12.00
CA CYS A 186 9.50 1.79 -11.55
C CYS A 186 9.58 1.36 -10.08
N ARG A 187 10.38 0.33 -9.83
CA ARG A 187 10.75 -0.15 -8.49
C ARG A 187 12.21 0.05 -8.14
N CYS A 188 13.06 0.36 -9.12
CA CYS A 188 14.50 0.52 -8.94
C CYS A 188 14.93 1.90 -8.41
N GLY A 189 14.06 2.92 -8.46
CA GLY A 189 14.40 4.29 -8.07
C GLY A 189 15.04 5.16 -9.15
N HIS A 190 15.51 4.58 -10.27
CA HIS A 190 16.35 5.30 -11.25
C HIS A 190 15.66 5.70 -12.56
N SER A 191 14.37 5.40 -12.75
CA SER A 191 13.65 5.82 -13.96
C SER A 191 13.68 7.34 -14.14
N ALA A 192 13.92 7.82 -15.36
CA ALA A 192 13.73 9.23 -15.73
C ALA A 192 12.25 9.56 -16.00
N ASN A 193 11.42 8.54 -16.20
CA ASN A 193 9.98 8.66 -16.47
C ASN A 193 9.13 8.18 -15.27
N LYS A 194 9.54 8.49 -14.03
CA LYS A 194 8.78 8.08 -12.83
C LYS A 194 7.34 8.60 -12.92
N PRO A 195 6.33 7.81 -12.52
CA PRO A 195 6.43 6.52 -11.80
C PRO A 195 6.64 5.29 -12.71
N PHE A 196 6.69 5.47 -14.03
CA PHE A 196 6.78 4.37 -14.99
C PHE A 196 8.20 3.83 -15.12
N CYS A 197 8.30 2.57 -15.55
CA CYS A 197 9.57 1.96 -15.92
C CYS A 197 10.03 2.48 -17.29
N ASP A 198 11.30 2.85 -17.41
CA ASP A 198 11.96 3.26 -18.65
C ASP A 198 13.16 2.35 -19.02
N GLY A 199 13.27 1.20 -18.35
CA GLY A 199 14.39 0.28 -18.52
C GLY A 199 15.63 0.58 -17.66
N SER A 200 15.66 1.68 -16.88
CA SER A 200 16.82 2.08 -16.07
C SER A 200 17.30 1.00 -15.10
N HIS A 201 16.42 0.11 -14.63
CA HIS A 201 16.76 -1.02 -13.76
C HIS A 201 17.88 -1.91 -14.33
N LYS A 202 17.95 -2.08 -15.65
CA LYS A 202 19.04 -2.84 -16.30
C LYS A 202 20.37 -2.11 -16.19
N ARG A 203 20.36 -0.80 -16.44
CA ARG A 203 21.57 0.05 -16.44
C ARG A 203 22.20 0.15 -15.05
N VAL A 204 21.36 0.22 -14.01
CA VAL A 204 21.82 0.34 -12.62
C VAL A 204 22.02 -1.00 -11.91
N GLY A 205 21.86 -2.13 -12.63
CA GLY A 205 22.02 -3.46 -12.05
C GLY A 205 21.08 -3.73 -10.88
N PHE A 206 19.82 -3.28 -10.98
CA PHE A 206 18.84 -3.43 -9.89
C PHE A 206 18.61 -4.91 -9.53
N VAL A 207 18.73 -5.25 -8.25
CA VAL A 207 18.44 -6.58 -7.72
C VAL A 207 17.20 -6.54 -6.85
N GLY A 208 16.21 -7.36 -7.16
CA GLY A 208 15.02 -7.54 -6.33
C GLY A 208 13.83 -8.18 -7.02
#